data_AF-A0A661YGF8-F1
#
_entry.id   AF-A0A661YGF8-F1
#
_cell.length_a   1.000
_cell.length_b   1.000
_cell.length_c   1.000
_cell.angle_alpha   90.00
_cell.angle_beta   90.00
_cell.angle_gamma   90.00
#
_symmetry.space_group_name_H-M   'P 1'
#
loop_
_entity.id
_entity.type
_entity.pdbx_description
1 polymer ?
#
loop_
_entity_poly.entity_id
_entity_poly.type
_entity_poly.pdbx_seq_one_letter_code
_entity_poly.pdbx_strand_id
1 'polypeptide(L)'
;KMAKAEHELGIRATYYFRIVKISNAPDIIKQIVALGHELGYHYEDYSACNGEMDNAIRQFEENLDYFRSYYPVKTVCMHGSSMSDHDNRLLWKENSLKDFGLIGEPYLSVDYDKVFYMTDTGRCWDGSKYNVRDYVKSTHNLFFHRTDEIILALGKGTFPEQVILQSHTLWTDNSIQWYRLAFREWLRNSFKVMALRVPGMKKLLYRLIKIYSK
;
A
#
# COMPACT_ATOMS: atom_id res chain seq x y z
N LYS A 1 -3.71 5.84 -15.62
CA LYS A 1 -4.94 6.68 -15.64
C LYS A 1 -5.01 7.56 -14.40
N MET A 2 -4.86 7.00 -13.20
CA MET A 2 -4.88 7.80 -11.96
C MET A 2 -3.87 8.96 -11.98
N ALA A 3 -2.59 8.67 -12.25
CA ALA A 3 -1.55 9.69 -12.38
C ALA A 3 -1.91 10.82 -13.37
N LYS A 4 -2.55 10.49 -14.50
CA LYS A 4 -2.98 11.51 -15.46
C LYS A 4 -4.04 12.43 -14.87
N ALA A 5 -5.05 11.85 -14.22
CA ALA A 5 -6.11 12.62 -13.56
C ALA A 5 -5.57 13.47 -12.39
N GLU A 6 -4.64 12.95 -11.59
CA GLU A 6 -3.98 13.71 -10.53
C GLU A 6 -3.20 14.89 -11.11
N HIS A 7 -2.40 14.65 -12.15
CA HIS A 7 -1.66 15.70 -12.86
C HIS A 7 -2.58 16.78 -13.44
N GLU A 8 -3.67 16.38 -14.11
CA GLU A 8 -4.68 17.29 -14.67
C GLU A 8 -5.35 18.16 -13.59
N LEU A 9 -5.44 17.65 -12.35
CA LEU A 9 -5.96 18.38 -11.18
C LEU A 9 -4.87 19.17 -10.43
N GLY A 10 -3.62 19.16 -10.89
CA GLY A 10 -2.49 19.80 -10.20
C GLY A 10 -2.05 19.09 -8.92
N ILE A 11 -2.44 17.83 -8.73
CA ILE A 11 -2.11 17.01 -7.56
C ILE A 11 -0.82 16.25 -7.83
N ARG A 12 0.12 16.31 -6.89
CA ARG A 12 1.32 15.49 -6.88
C ARG A 12 1.17 14.33 -5.90
N ALA A 13 1.36 13.11 -6.39
CA ALA A 13 1.33 11.89 -5.59
C ALA A 13 2.67 11.14 -5.68
N THR A 14 2.85 10.16 -4.80
CA THR A 14 3.99 9.24 -4.79
C THR A 14 3.50 7.83 -5.10
N TYR A 15 4.08 7.19 -6.10
CA TYR A 15 3.71 5.85 -6.53
C TYR A 15 4.76 4.83 -6.09
N TYR A 16 4.34 3.86 -5.28
CA TYR A 16 5.22 2.83 -4.74
C TYR A 16 5.17 1.55 -5.58
N PHE A 17 6.30 1.18 -6.19
CA PHE A 17 6.42 0.00 -7.06
C PHE A 17 7.21 -1.13 -6.38
N ARG A 18 6.79 -2.38 -6.59
CA ARG A 18 7.52 -3.57 -6.15
C ARG A 18 8.44 -4.06 -7.27
N ILE A 19 9.53 -4.74 -6.92
CA ILE A 19 10.47 -5.29 -7.92
C ILE A 19 9.84 -6.42 -8.76
N VAL A 20 8.82 -7.10 -8.24
CA VAL A 20 8.16 -8.22 -8.92
C VAL A 20 7.48 -7.80 -10.22
N LYS A 21 7.52 -8.68 -11.23
CA LYS A 21 7.05 -8.44 -12.60
C LYS A 21 5.61 -7.89 -12.71
N ILE A 22 4.71 -8.31 -11.82
CA ILE A 22 3.32 -7.86 -11.84
C ILE A 22 3.16 -6.39 -11.43
N SER A 23 4.12 -5.83 -10.70
CA SER A 23 4.14 -4.42 -10.30
C SER A 23 5.14 -3.61 -11.12
N ASN A 24 6.36 -4.12 -11.30
CA ASN A 24 7.46 -3.44 -11.97
C ASN A 24 7.17 -3.25 -13.47
N ALA A 25 6.71 -2.04 -13.82
CA ALA A 25 6.39 -1.65 -15.19
C ALA A 25 7.19 -0.41 -15.58
N PRO A 26 8.43 -0.55 -16.10
CA PRO A 26 9.34 0.56 -16.40
C PRO A 26 8.72 1.68 -17.24
N ASP A 27 7.94 1.33 -18.25
CA ASP A 27 7.31 2.32 -19.13
C ASP A 27 6.25 3.15 -18.40
N ILE A 28 5.55 2.54 -17.42
CA ILE A 28 4.59 3.23 -16.57
C ILE A 28 5.31 4.10 -15.54
N ILE A 29 6.40 3.61 -14.95
CA ILE A 29 7.24 4.37 -14.03
C ILE A 29 7.73 5.65 -14.70
N LYS A 30 8.30 5.55 -15.92
CA LYS A 30 8.75 6.72 -16.70
C LYS A 30 7.63 7.71 -16.98
N GLN A 31 6.44 7.22 -17.33
CA GLN A 31 5.27 8.08 -17.55
C GLN A 31 4.83 8.81 -16.27
N ILE A 32 4.82 8.13 -15.13
CA ILE A 32 4.46 8.71 -13.82
C ILE A 32 5.46 9.82 -13.45
N VAL A 33 6.75 9.55 -13.59
CA VAL A 33 7.82 10.54 -13.33
C VAL A 33 7.72 11.73 -14.29
N ALA A 34 7.44 11.49 -15.58
CA ALA A 34 7.26 12.54 -16.58
C ALA A 34 6.05 13.44 -16.30
N LEU A 35 5.04 12.93 -15.57
CA LEU A 35 3.89 13.71 -15.08
C LEU A 35 4.21 14.52 -13.80
N GLY A 36 5.44 14.45 -13.28
CA GLY A 36 5.89 15.18 -12.09
C GLY A 36 5.55 14.50 -10.76
N HIS A 37 5.04 13.27 -10.79
CA HIS A 37 4.84 12.47 -9.59
C HIS A 37 6.15 11.87 -9.08
N GLU A 38 6.14 11.47 -7.82
CA GLU A 38 7.28 10.84 -7.19
C GLU A 38 7.24 9.32 -7.33
N LEU A 39 8.41 8.70 -7.37
CA LEU A 39 8.58 7.26 -7.29
C LEU A 39 9.04 6.87 -5.89
N GLY A 40 8.36 5.87 -5.31
CA GLY A 40 8.77 5.20 -4.08
C GLY A 40 9.06 3.72 -4.32
N TYR A 41 9.84 3.10 -3.44
CA TYR A 41 10.06 1.65 -3.47
C TYR A 41 9.12 0.93 -2.50
N HIS A 42 8.28 0.05 -3.03
CA HIS A 42 7.39 -0.83 -2.27
C HIS A 42 8.11 -2.16 -1.99
N TYR A 43 8.85 -2.21 -0.90
CA TYR A 43 9.86 -3.23 -0.68
C TYR A 43 9.29 -4.52 -0.08
N GLU A 44 9.88 -5.66 -0.42
CA GLU A 44 9.45 -6.98 0.09
C GLU A 44 10.60 -7.97 0.33
N ASP A 45 11.83 -7.45 0.40
CA ASP A 45 13.08 -8.18 0.31
C ASP A 45 13.32 -9.11 1.49
N TYR A 46 13.00 -8.66 2.71
CA TYR A 46 13.12 -9.51 3.89
C TYR A 46 12.25 -10.76 3.79
N SER A 47 11.01 -10.60 3.33
CA SER A 47 10.13 -11.72 3.04
C SER A 47 10.59 -12.54 1.83
N ALA A 48 11.13 -11.90 0.79
CA ALA A 48 11.61 -12.59 -0.41
C ALA A 48 12.84 -13.46 -0.13
N CYS A 49 13.68 -13.04 0.82
CA CYS A 49 14.85 -13.75 1.30
C CYS A 49 14.58 -14.68 2.49
N ASN A 50 13.32 -15.02 2.79
CA ASN A 50 12.93 -15.89 3.91
C ASN A 50 13.49 -15.44 5.28
N GLY A 51 13.59 -14.14 5.50
CA GLY A 51 14.07 -13.55 6.75
C GLY A 51 15.60 -13.54 6.92
N GLU A 52 16.37 -13.94 5.92
CA GLU A 52 17.83 -13.86 5.96
C GLU A 52 18.28 -12.39 5.80
N MET A 53 18.62 -11.74 6.92
CA MET A 53 18.89 -10.29 6.99
C MET A 53 19.96 -9.83 5.99
N ASP A 54 21.12 -10.50 5.94
CA ASP A 54 22.24 -10.12 5.07
C ASP A 54 21.87 -10.19 3.59
N ASN A 55 21.08 -11.19 3.20
CA ASN A 55 20.59 -11.32 1.84
C ASN A 55 19.51 -10.27 1.54
N ALA A 56 18.62 -10.04 2.49
CA ALA A 56 17.52 -9.10 2.37
C ALA A 56 18.02 -7.66 2.21
N ILE A 57 19.01 -7.23 2.98
CA ILE A 57 19.50 -5.85 2.92
C ILE A 57 20.28 -5.57 1.63
N ARG A 58 21.09 -6.53 1.18
CA ARG A 58 21.76 -6.46 -0.11
C ARG A 58 20.76 -6.40 -1.27
N GLN A 59 19.74 -7.26 -1.24
CA GLN A 59 18.69 -7.26 -2.25
C GLN A 59 17.86 -5.96 -2.22
N PHE A 60 17.57 -5.44 -1.02
CA PHE A 60 16.91 -4.14 -0.86
C PHE A 60 17.72 -3.00 -1.50
N GLU A 61 19.04 -2.97 -1.27
CA GLU A 61 19.93 -1.96 -1.86
C GLU A 61 19.95 -2.05 -3.39
N GLU A 62 20.15 -3.25 -3.94
CA GLU A 62 20.13 -3.51 -5.39
C GLU A 62 18.79 -3.06 -6.02
N ASN A 63 17.68 -3.38 -5.37
CA ASN A 63 16.34 -3.02 -5.85
C ASN A 63 16.05 -1.53 -5.70
N LEU A 64 16.51 -0.90 -4.63
CA LEU A 64 16.40 0.54 -4.43
C LEU A 64 17.18 1.29 -5.51
N ASP A 65 18.40 0.83 -5.83
CA ASP A 65 19.22 1.39 -6.90
C ASP A 65 18.58 1.21 -8.28
N TYR A 66 17.96 0.05 -8.52
CA TYR A 66 17.15 -0.14 -9.72
C TYR A 66 16.04 0.91 -9.86
N PHE A 67 15.26 1.19 -8.81
CA PHE A 67 14.24 2.24 -8.87
C PHE A 67 14.85 3.64 -8.97
N ARG A 68 16.03 3.86 -8.35
CA ARG A 68 16.77 5.12 -8.44
C ARG A 68 17.29 5.45 -9.84
N SER A 69 17.48 4.44 -10.68
CA SER A 69 17.77 4.66 -12.10
C SER A 69 16.67 5.42 -12.85
N TYR A 70 15.43 5.44 -12.34
CA TYR A 70 14.30 6.16 -12.93
C TYR A 70 13.97 7.49 -12.23
N TYR A 71 14.21 7.61 -10.92
CA TYR A 71 13.85 8.77 -10.10
C TYR A 71 14.62 8.75 -8.77
N PRO A 72 15.02 9.88 -8.18
CA PRO A 72 15.71 9.89 -6.88
C PRO A 72 14.78 9.47 -5.72
N VAL A 73 14.57 8.17 -5.55
CA VAL A 73 13.70 7.60 -4.49
C VAL A 73 14.20 8.03 -3.10
N LYS A 74 13.32 8.72 -2.36
CA LYS A 74 13.56 9.21 -0.99
C LYS A 74 12.68 8.56 0.08
N THR A 75 11.59 7.91 -0.31
CA THR A 75 10.70 7.20 0.61
C THR A 75 10.46 5.77 0.13
N VAL A 76 10.21 4.90 1.09
CA VAL A 76 9.89 3.48 0.85
C VAL A 76 8.65 3.11 1.65
N CYS A 77 7.99 2.02 1.29
CA CYS A 77 6.86 1.50 2.04
C CYS A 77 6.91 -0.02 2.03
N MET A 78 6.66 -0.66 3.17
CA MET A 78 6.66 -2.12 3.20
C MET A 78 5.51 -2.68 2.36
N HIS A 79 5.76 -3.77 1.67
CA HIS A 79 4.68 -4.67 1.28
C HIS A 79 4.36 -5.58 2.46
N GLY A 80 3.10 -5.65 2.88
CA GLY A 80 2.72 -6.44 4.06
C GLY A 80 2.98 -7.95 3.90
N SER A 81 3.01 -8.47 2.66
CA SER A 81 3.30 -9.88 2.36
C SER A 81 2.58 -10.86 3.29
N SER A 82 1.28 -10.65 3.54
CA SER A 82 0.47 -11.30 4.59
C SER A 82 0.50 -12.83 4.64
N MET A 83 1.03 -13.46 3.59
CA MET A 83 1.22 -14.90 3.42
C MET A 83 2.55 -15.44 3.96
N SER A 84 3.54 -14.58 4.16
CA SER A 84 4.88 -14.92 4.63
C SER A 84 4.95 -14.77 6.14
N ASP A 85 5.68 -15.62 6.85
CA ASP A 85 5.91 -15.44 8.29
C ASP A 85 6.87 -14.27 8.61
N HIS A 86 7.52 -13.72 7.57
CA HIS A 86 8.50 -12.65 7.69
C HIS A 86 7.85 -11.29 7.40
N ASP A 87 7.77 -10.44 8.42
CA ASP A 87 7.34 -9.05 8.29
C ASP A 87 8.49 -8.19 7.71
N ASN A 88 8.23 -7.50 6.60
CA ASN A 88 9.25 -6.72 5.91
C ASN A 88 9.80 -5.55 6.74
N ARG A 89 9.06 -5.03 7.73
CA ARG A 89 9.59 -4.00 8.64
C ARG A 89 10.76 -4.48 9.48
N LEU A 90 10.94 -5.80 9.63
CA LEU A 90 12.05 -6.37 10.38
C LEU A 90 13.40 -6.00 9.78
N LEU A 91 13.46 -5.67 8.48
CA LEU A 91 14.65 -5.10 7.83
C LEU A 91 15.24 -3.92 8.62
N TRP A 92 14.37 -3.10 9.23
CA TRP A 92 14.77 -1.89 9.95
C TRP A 92 15.10 -2.09 11.43
N LYS A 93 15.12 -3.34 11.92
CA LYS A 93 15.60 -3.63 13.28
C LYS A 93 17.10 -3.44 13.42
N GLU A 94 17.84 -3.75 12.35
CA GLU A 94 19.31 -3.75 12.33
C GLU A 94 19.87 -2.72 11.34
N ASN A 95 19.01 -2.04 10.59
CA ASN A 95 19.40 -1.09 9.54
C ASN A 95 18.67 0.25 9.72
N SER A 96 19.27 1.34 9.25
CA SER A 96 18.68 2.67 9.27
C SER A 96 18.28 3.13 7.88
N LEU A 97 17.09 3.74 7.74
CA LEU A 97 16.66 4.41 6.51
C LEU A 97 17.70 5.44 6.02
N LYS A 98 18.39 6.11 6.96
CA LYS A 98 19.39 7.13 6.65
C LYS A 98 20.60 6.59 5.91
N ASP A 99 20.98 5.34 6.17
CA ASP A 99 22.14 4.71 5.53
C ASP A 99 21.92 4.58 4.01
N PHE A 100 20.65 4.45 3.61
CA PHE A 100 20.23 4.42 2.21
C PHE A 100 19.85 5.80 1.67
N GLY A 101 19.98 6.88 2.45
CA GLY A 101 19.53 8.23 2.05
C GLY A 101 18.01 8.37 1.92
N LEU A 102 17.26 7.53 2.65
CA LEU A 102 15.79 7.57 2.72
C LEU A 102 15.35 8.45 3.90
N ILE A 103 14.28 9.20 3.70
CA ILE A 103 13.75 10.16 4.69
C ILE A 103 12.49 9.66 5.40
N GLY A 104 11.88 8.58 4.91
CA GLY A 104 10.66 8.08 5.53
C GLY A 104 10.18 6.73 5.03
N GLU A 105 9.56 6.01 5.96
CA GLU A 105 8.74 4.81 5.73
C GLU A 105 7.43 4.99 6.52
N PRO A 106 6.24 4.86 5.90
CA PRO A 106 4.97 5.21 6.55
C PRO A 106 4.73 4.57 7.91
N TYR A 107 5.13 3.32 8.14
CA TYR A 107 4.90 2.62 9.41
C TYR A 107 5.97 2.88 10.47
N LEU A 108 7.07 3.56 10.12
CA LEU A 108 8.17 3.87 11.02
C LEU A 108 8.33 5.37 11.30
N SER A 109 8.05 6.22 10.32
CA SER A 109 8.45 7.64 10.33
C SER A 109 7.30 8.61 10.54
N VAL A 110 6.05 8.14 10.50
CA VAL A 110 4.86 8.99 10.59
C VAL A 110 4.22 8.88 11.97
N ASP A 111 3.93 10.04 12.56
CA ASP A 111 3.12 10.17 13.76
C ASP A 111 1.63 10.23 13.37
N TYR A 112 0.95 9.08 13.48
CA TYR A 112 -0.46 8.95 13.10
C TYR A 112 -1.45 9.48 14.16
N ASP A 113 -0.97 10.06 15.26
CA ASP A 113 -1.82 10.91 16.10
C ASP A 113 -1.95 12.33 15.53
N LYS A 114 -1.03 12.71 14.63
CA LYS A 114 -1.04 14.00 13.91
C LYS A 114 -1.53 13.87 12.47
N VAL A 115 -1.20 12.76 11.81
CA VAL A 115 -1.56 12.50 10.42
C VAL A 115 -2.67 11.47 10.36
N PHE A 116 -3.82 11.84 9.80
CA PHE A 116 -4.93 10.92 9.66
C PHE A 116 -4.64 9.89 8.55
N TYR A 117 -4.87 8.62 8.81
CA TYR A 117 -4.63 7.55 7.84
C TYR A 117 -5.95 6.93 7.38
N MET A 118 -6.09 6.77 6.07
CA MET A 118 -7.20 6.05 5.47
C MET A 118 -6.73 5.19 4.32
N THR A 119 -7.52 4.16 4.02
CA THR A 119 -7.25 3.25 2.91
C THR A 119 -8.54 2.80 2.27
N ASP A 120 -8.53 2.56 0.97
CA ASP A 120 -9.66 2.02 0.23
C ASP A 120 -9.73 0.47 0.28
N THR A 121 -8.93 -0.17 1.16
CA THR A 121 -9.00 -1.63 1.37
C THR A 121 -10.43 -2.07 1.59
N GLY A 122 -10.88 -3.04 0.80
CA GLY A 122 -12.23 -3.59 0.94
C GLY A 122 -13.32 -2.70 0.38
N ARG A 123 -12.96 -1.66 -0.40
CA ARG A 123 -13.87 -0.70 -1.05
C ARG A 123 -14.64 0.20 -0.09
N CYS A 124 -14.04 0.50 1.05
CA CYS A 124 -14.51 1.50 2.01
C CYS A 124 -13.31 2.21 2.64
N TRP A 125 -13.53 3.38 3.24
CA TRP A 125 -12.45 4.20 3.83
C TRP A 125 -12.12 3.83 5.29
N ASP A 126 -12.99 3.04 5.95
CA ASP A 126 -12.81 2.46 7.28
C ASP A 126 -12.30 1.00 7.19
N GLY A 127 -11.60 0.68 6.10
CA GLY A 127 -11.17 -0.66 5.73
C GLY A 127 -10.01 -1.24 6.54
N SER A 128 -9.41 -0.46 7.45
CA SER A 128 -8.29 -0.88 8.30
C SER A 128 -8.58 -2.16 9.10
N LYS A 129 -9.86 -2.38 9.46
CA LYS A 129 -10.36 -3.62 10.10
C LYS A 129 -10.14 -4.90 9.29
N TYR A 130 -9.85 -4.79 7.99
CA TYR A 130 -9.57 -5.93 7.10
C TYR A 130 -8.07 -6.14 6.81
N ASN A 131 -7.20 -5.27 7.35
CA ASN A 131 -5.76 -5.36 7.20
C ASN A 131 -5.15 -6.25 8.27
N VAL A 132 -4.19 -7.08 7.87
CA VAL A 132 -3.48 -8.00 8.79
C VAL A 132 -2.18 -7.37 9.28
N ARG A 133 -1.50 -6.60 8.42
CA ARG A 133 -0.18 -5.98 8.70
C ARG A 133 -0.14 -4.49 8.39
N ASP A 134 -0.90 -4.08 7.37
CA ASP A 134 -0.93 -2.72 6.85
C ASP A 134 -1.90 -1.84 7.68
N TYR A 135 -1.64 -1.74 8.99
CA TYR A 135 -2.42 -0.89 9.89
C TYR A 135 -1.51 -0.01 10.73
N VAL A 136 -2.06 1.13 11.13
CA VAL A 136 -1.39 2.13 11.95
C VAL A 136 -2.12 2.24 13.28
N LYS A 137 -1.39 2.56 14.35
CA LYS A 137 -2.00 2.92 15.63
C LYS A 137 -2.22 4.43 15.63
N SER A 138 -3.42 4.84 16.00
CA SER A 138 -3.81 6.25 16.06
C SER A 138 -4.89 6.42 17.12
N THR A 139 -4.91 7.58 17.76
CA THR A 139 -5.94 8.04 18.69
C THR A 139 -7.12 8.73 17.99
N HIS A 140 -7.06 8.90 16.67
CA HIS A 140 -8.15 9.49 15.91
C HIS A 140 -9.44 8.65 16.05
N ASN A 141 -10.52 9.32 16.46
CA ASN A 141 -11.87 8.74 16.55
C ASN A 141 -12.76 9.27 15.42
N LEU A 142 -12.25 9.27 14.20
CA LEU A 142 -12.92 9.73 13.00
C LEU A 142 -12.98 8.58 11.99
N PHE A 143 -14.15 8.34 11.41
CA PHE A 143 -14.37 7.26 10.46
C PHE A 143 -15.14 7.78 9.25
N PHE A 144 -14.65 7.41 8.08
CA PHE A 144 -15.36 7.58 6.83
C PHE A 144 -15.55 6.19 6.24
N HIS A 145 -16.79 5.82 5.92
CA HIS A 145 -17.07 4.58 5.21
C HIS A 145 -17.06 4.81 3.69
N ARG A 146 -17.63 5.94 3.25
CA ARG A 146 -17.88 6.23 1.83
C ARG A 146 -17.28 7.57 1.39
N THR A 147 -17.01 7.69 0.10
CA THR A 147 -16.40 8.92 -0.48
C THR A 147 -17.30 10.14 -0.34
N ASP A 148 -18.63 10.00 -0.33
CA ASP A 148 -19.56 11.11 -0.11
C ASP A 148 -19.43 11.71 1.30
N GLU A 149 -19.08 10.92 2.30
CA GLU A 149 -18.83 11.41 3.66
C GLU A 149 -17.55 12.26 3.72
N ILE A 150 -16.51 11.87 2.96
CA ILE A 150 -15.27 12.64 2.81
C ILE A 150 -15.56 13.97 2.11
N ILE A 151 -16.31 13.94 0.99
CA ILE A 151 -16.70 15.16 0.25
C ILE A 151 -17.49 16.10 1.16
N LEU A 152 -18.42 15.56 1.95
CA LEU A 152 -19.21 16.35 2.90
C LEU A 152 -18.33 16.98 4.00
N ALA A 153 -17.37 16.22 4.55
CA ALA A 153 -16.46 16.73 5.57
C ALA A 153 -15.52 17.82 5.03
N LEU A 154 -15.03 17.67 3.80
CA LEU A 154 -14.25 18.70 3.11
C LEU A 154 -15.07 19.97 2.93
N GLY A 155 -16.31 19.85 2.44
CA GLY A 155 -17.22 20.99 2.27
C GLY A 155 -17.61 21.70 3.57
N LYS A 156 -17.54 21.00 4.71
CA LYS A 156 -17.79 21.55 6.05
C LYS A 156 -16.53 22.05 6.76
N GLY A 157 -15.34 21.84 6.18
CA GLY A 157 -14.06 22.16 6.84
C GLY A 157 -13.77 21.29 8.07
N THR A 158 -14.38 20.11 8.18
CA THR A 158 -14.17 19.17 9.29
C THR A 158 -13.27 17.99 8.91
N PHE A 159 -12.74 17.99 7.69
CA PHE A 159 -11.79 16.97 7.23
C PHE A 159 -10.38 17.27 7.79
N PRO A 160 -9.60 16.27 8.21
CA PRO A 160 -8.26 16.50 8.75
C PRO A 160 -7.34 17.20 7.73
N GLU A 161 -6.50 18.10 8.22
CA GLU A 161 -5.59 18.87 7.36
C GLU A 161 -4.49 18.01 6.73
N GLN A 162 -4.00 17.01 7.47
CA GLN A 162 -2.96 16.09 7.02
C GLN A 162 -3.49 14.67 6.96
N VAL A 163 -3.50 14.11 5.75
CA VAL A 163 -4.02 12.77 5.49
C VAL A 163 -3.04 11.96 4.65
N ILE A 164 -2.77 10.72 5.06
CA ILE A 164 -2.22 9.69 4.18
C ILE A 164 -3.37 8.84 3.66
N LEU A 165 -3.49 8.78 2.35
CA LEU A 165 -4.46 7.96 1.65
C LEU A 165 -3.74 6.82 0.93
N GLN A 166 -3.89 5.60 1.45
CA GLN A 166 -3.41 4.41 0.77
C GLN A 166 -4.48 3.91 -0.22
N SER A 167 -4.28 4.21 -1.51
CA SER A 167 -5.13 3.76 -2.61
C SER A 167 -4.57 2.48 -3.26
N HIS A 168 -5.46 1.54 -3.56
CA HIS A 168 -5.14 0.32 -4.29
C HIS A 168 -5.64 0.41 -5.74
N THR A 169 -5.29 -0.57 -6.58
CA THR A 169 -5.75 -0.65 -7.98
C THR A 169 -7.20 -1.11 -8.11
N LEU A 170 -8.11 -0.54 -7.30
CA LEU A 170 -9.55 -0.84 -7.27
C LEU A 170 -10.39 0.17 -8.08
N TRP A 171 -9.73 1.18 -8.64
CA TRP A 171 -10.35 2.27 -9.39
C TRP A 171 -10.31 2.00 -10.90
N THR A 172 -11.45 2.16 -11.56
CA THR A 172 -11.62 1.95 -12.99
C THR A 172 -12.69 2.90 -13.52
N ASP A 173 -12.46 3.43 -14.71
CA ASP A 173 -13.44 4.21 -15.48
C ASP A 173 -14.36 3.32 -16.34
N ASN A 174 -14.10 2.01 -16.38
CA ASN A 174 -14.95 1.03 -17.07
C ASN A 174 -15.98 0.42 -16.11
N SER A 175 -17.27 0.61 -16.41
CA SER A 175 -18.39 0.15 -15.57
C SER A 175 -18.45 -1.38 -15.40
N ILE A 176 -18.17 -2.16 -16.45
CA ILE A 176 -18.19 -3.62 -16.38
C ILE A 176 -17.08 -4.12 -15.45
N GLN A 177 -15.86 -3.58 -15.60
CA GLN A 177 -14.75 -3.87 -14.71
C GLN A 177 -15.08 -3.44 -13.28
N TRP A 178 -15.78 -2.31 -13.10
CA TRP A 178 -16.18 -1.82 -11.78
C TRP A 178 -17.06 -2.83 -11.06
N TYR A 179 -18.12 -3.34 -11.71
CA TYR A 179 -18.99 -4.37 -11.13
C TYR A 179 -18.24 -5.68 -10.86
N ARG A 180 -17.35 -6.09 -11.77
CA ARG A 180 -16.51 -7.30 -11.59
C ARG A 180 -15.59 -7.17 -10.37
N LEU A 181 -14.94 -6.03 -10.20
CA LEU A 181 -14.09 -5.73 -9.05
C LEU A 181 -14.92 -5.64 -7.76
N ALA A 182 -16.10 -5.03 -7.81
CA ALA A 182 -17.02 -4.95 -6.67
C ALA A 182 -17.43 -6.34 -6.18
N PHE A 183 -17.84 -7.22 -7.10
CA PHE A 183 -18.19 -8.60 -6.77
C PHE A 183 -16.99 -9.39 -6.22
N ARG A 184 -15.81 -9.24 -6.83
CA ARG A 184 -14.57 -9.88 -6.35
C ARG A 184 -14.22 -9.46 -4.93
N GLU A 185 -14.21 -8.17 -4.62
CA GLU A 185 -13.88 -7.68 -3.28
C GLU A 185 -14.95 -8.05 -2.26
N TRP A 186 -16.23 -8.01 -2.62
CA TRP A 186 -17.32 -8.52 -1.78
C TRP A 186 -17.10 -9.98 -1.40
N LEU A 187 -16.79 -10.83 -2.38
CA LEU A 187 -16.50 -12.24 -2.15
C LEU A 187 -15.28 -12.42 -1.24
N ARG A 188 -14.17 -11.72 -1.54
CA ARG A 188 -12.92 -11.77 -0.76
C ARG A 188 -13.12 -11.35 0.69
N ASN A 189 -13.83 -10.25 0.92
CA ASN A 189 -14.11 -9.74 2.26
C ASN A 189 -15.02 -10.69 3.04
N SER A 190 -16.02 -11.27 2.38
CA SER A 190 -16.91 -12.28 2.98
C SER A 190 -16.11 -13.51 3.44
N PHE A 191 -15.20 -14.00 2.60
CA PHE A 191 -14.30 -15.10 2.98
C PHE A 191 -13.36 -14.73 4.13
N LYS A 192 -12.78 -13.51 4.15
CA LYS A 192 -11.96 -13.04 5.27
C LYS A 192 -12.73 -13.06 6.59
N VAL A 193 -13.94 -12.49 6.61
CA VAL A 193 -14.80 -12.46 7.80
C VAL A 193 -15.16 -13.87 8.26
N MET A 194 -15.50 -14.76 7.32
CA MET A 194 -15.82 -16.15 7.63
C MET A 194 -14.60 -16.89 8.21
N ALA A 195 -13.39 -16.65 7.67
CA ALA A 195 -12.15 -17.25 8.15
C ALA A 195 -11.70 -16.75 9.53
N LEU A 196 -12.14 -15.55 9.94
CA LEU A 196 -11.95 -15.05 11.30
C LEU A 196 -12.87 -15.74 12.31
N ARG A 197 -14.05 -16.22 11.88
CA ARG A 197 -15.08 -16.81 12.74
C ARG A 197 -15.01 -18.33 12.84
N VAL A 198 -14.39 -19.02 11.88
CA VAL A 198 -14.33 -20.50 11.84
C VAL A 198 -12.89 -20.99 12.00
N PRO A 199 -12.57 -21.70 13.10
CA PRO A 199 -11.27 -22.36 13.28
C PRO A 199 -10.98 -23.32 12.13
N GLY A 200 -9.78 -23.27 11.54
CA GLY A 200 -9.35 -24.14 10.44
C GLY A 200 -9.50 -23.56 9.03
N MET A 201 -10.42 -22.62 8.80
CA MET A 201 -10.57 -21.99 7.48
C MET A 201 -9.47 -21.00 7.11
N LYS A 202 -8.71 -20.49 8.08
CA LYS A 202 -7.50 -19.67 7.81
C LYS A 202 -6.55 -20.40 6.85
N LYS A 203 -6.33 -21.71 7.04
CA LYS A 203 -5.48 -22.53 6.15
C LYS A 203 -6.04 -22.66 4.72
N LEU A 204 -7.36 -22.73 4.56
CA LEU A 204 -8.02 -22.81 3.25
C LEU A 204 -7.95 -21.46 2.51
N LEU A 205 -8.22 -20.35 3.21
CA LEU A 205 -8.05 -18.99 2.69
C LEU A 205 -6.60 -18.77 2.23
N TYR A 206 -5.63 -19.19 3.04
CA TYR A 206 -4.22 -19.12 2.68
C TYR A 206 -3.89 -19.93 1.42
N ARG A 207 -4.47 -21.12 1.23
CA ARG A 207 -4.28 -21.92 0.01
C ARG A 207 -4.89 -21.27 -1.24
N LEU A 208 -6.09 -20.68 -1.12
CA LEU A 208 -6.76 -20.01 -2.23
C LEU A 208 -6.02 -18.74 -2.65
N ILE A 209 -5.58 -17.90 -1.70
CA ILE A 209 -4.80 -16.69 -2.02
C ILE A 209 -3.52 -17.05 -2.79
N LYS A 210 -2.85 -18.16 -2.43
CA LYS A 210 -1.62 -18.65 -3.09
C LYS A 210 -1.81 -19.05 -4.56
N ILE A 211 -3.01 -19.50 -4.94
CA ILE A 211 -3.35 -19.85 -6.33
C ILE A 211 -3.60 -18.59 -7.16
N TYR A 212 -4.17 -17.55 -6.55
CA TYR A 212 -4.49 -16.28 -7.21
C TYR A 212 -3.32 -15.29 -7.27
N SER A 213 -2.29 -15.46 -6.45
CA SER A 213 -1.13 -14.57 -6.37
C SER A 213 0.08 -15.03 -7.20
N LYS A 214 -0.05 -16.14 -7.94
CA LYS A 214 0.88 -16.58 -8.99
C LYS A 214 0.33 -16.12 -10.34
#